data_AF-A0A7J4TFL6-F1
#
_entry.id   AF-A0A7J4TFL6-F1
#
_cell.length_a   1.000
_cell.length_b   1.000
_cell.length_c   1.000
_cell.angle_alpha   90.00
_cell.angle_beta   90.00
_cell.angle_gamma   90.00
#
_symmetry.space_group_name_H-M   'P 1'
#
loop_
_entity.id
_entity.type
_entity.pdbx_description
1 polymer ?
#
loop_
_entity_poly.entity_id
_entity_poly.type
_entity_poly.pdbx_seq_one_letter_code
_entity_poly.pdbx_strand_id
1 'polypeptide(L)'
;MKVQSLSFAIALFILIPLAAAKGVVVAGHEVSYLVLLPGAITAFFLVFFGIIMIKDALWDRVKIAAPRIHKHDSLKMHLLSFRFPALWRKSKIQSKDDGQDPVKYLRKLDELELQMSVLDEKQSYDELMHIIRNFFSELLGLEYAFTFDELDKELRGSHRSTVFFSDNFSELCYHKETLTKMELNTLILEMRKVIDHLYPLATAEYEAKKKQYLKKGWFSSLHDHLYESRKARDVIKREKSLERRARLLVEQEEVRKRIAEIEAEEKVLDSSLQEGFATMQQVEAMLRKGMMLKKGQEAKAILLYKDMYKAFQQLPTSEKEQLQDGILRFCRKWFYSKGHMNSSIQQCTGGA
;
A
#
# COMPACT_ATOMS: atom_id res chain seq x y z
N MET A 1 27.38 -14.17 -6.58
CA MET A 1 26.84 -12.89 -7.15
C MET A 1 27.89 -11.83 -7.51
N LYS A 2 29.21 -12.04 -7.39
CA LYS A 2 30.22 -10.98 -7.67
C LYS A 2 30.64 -10.84 -9.14
N VAL A 3 30.37 -11.84 -10.00
CA VAL A 3 30.83 -11.82 -11.41
C VAL A 3 29.85 -11.09 -12.34
N GLN A 4 28.56 -11.06 -12.01
CA GLN A 4 27.54 -10.38 -12.82
C GLN A 4 27.54 -8.85 -12.65
N SER A 5 27.94 -8.33 -11.49
CA SER A 5 28.04 -6.88 -11.28
C SER A 5 29.21 -6.27 -12.05
N LEU A 6 30.30 -7.02 -12.23
CA LEU A 6 31.50 -6.56 -12.93
C LEU A 6 31.27 -6.45 -14.45
N SER A 7 30.61 -7.44 -15.05
CA SER A 7 30.28 -7.42 -16.48
C SER A 7 29.25 -6.34 -16.83
N PHE A 8 28.32 -6.03 -15.92
CA PHE A 8 27.39 -4.90 -16.11
C PHE A 8 28.10 -3.55 -16.03
N ALA A 9 29.02 -3.37 -15.07
CA ALA A 9 29.80 -2.15 -14.94
C ALA A 9 30.71 -1.90 -16.16
N ILE A 10 31.32 -2.94 -16.72
CA ILE A 10 32.17 -2.85 -17.91
C ILE A 10 31.32 -2.51 -19.15
N ALA A 11 30.15 -3.13 -19.33
CA ALA A 11 29.25 -2.79 -20.43
C ALA A 11 28.77 -1.33 -20.37
N LEU A 12 28.49 -0.83 -19.16
CA LEU A 12 28.09 0.57 -18.93
C LEU A 12 29.25 1.53 -19.24
N PHE A 13 30.48 1.16 -18.88
CA PHE A 13 31.69 1.96 -19.15
C PHE A 13 32.05 2.03 -20.63
N ILE A 14 31.71 1.00 -21.43
CA ILE A 14 31.95 0.98 -22.88
C ILE A 14 30.84 1.72 -23.65
N LEU A 15 29.62 1.80 -23.11
CA LEU A 15 28.50 2.51 -23.74
C LEU A 15 28.59 4.04 -23.59
N ILE A 16 29.21 4.54 -22.52
CA ILE A 16 29.34 5.99 -22.25
C ILE A 16 30.16 6.73 -23.35
N PRO A 17 31.31 6.21 -23.83
CA PRO A 17 32.07 6.84 -24.91
C PRO A 17 31.38 6.81 -26.29
N LEU A 18 30.61 5.75 -26.61
CA LEU A 18 29.89 5.67 -27.90
C LEU A 18 28.77 6.70 -28.01
N ALA A 19 28.17 7.11 -26.88
CA ALA A 19 27.16 8.16 -26.83
C ALA A 19 27.73 9.58 -27.04
N ALA A 20 29.04 9.79 -26.92
CA ALA A 20 29.66 11.11 -27.03
C ALA A 20 29.87 11.58 -28.49
N ALA A 21 29.66 10.73 -29.49
CA ALA A 21 30.15 10.97 -30.86
C ALA A 21 29.15 11.65 -31.82
N LYS A 22 27.85 11.74 -31.51
CA LYS A 22 26.85 12.40 -32.36
C LYS A 22 25.80 13.09 -31.49
N GLY A 23 25.15 14.15 -31.98
CA GLY A 23 23.95 14.76 -31.37
C GLY A 23 22.69 14.29 -32.10
N VAL A 24 21.52 14.39 -31.46
CA VAL A 24 20.22 14.16 -32.11
C VAL A 24 19.42 15.45 -32.09
N VAL A 25 18.78 15.76 -33.21
CA VAL A 25 17.83 16.87 -33.28
C VAL A 25 16.49 16.41 -32.71
N VAL A 26 16.09 16.95 -31.57
CA VAL A 26 14.76 16.75 -30.98
C VAL A 26 14.04 18.10 -30.96
N ALA A 27 12.85 18.16 -31.56
CA ALA A 27 12.05 19.40 -31.66
C ALA A 27 12.81 20.60 -32.27
N GLY A 28 13.73 20.34 -33.21
CA GLY A 28 14.52 21.38 -33.89
C GLY A 28 15.79 21.82 -33.15
N HIS A 29 16.07 21.25 -31.97
CA HIS A 29 17.29 21.54 -31.21
C HIS A 29 18.24 20.34 -31.19
N GLU A 30 19.53 20.56 -31.43
CA GLU A 30 20.56 19.54 -31.25
C GLU A 30 20.79 19.29 -29.77
N VAL A 31 20.41 18.11 -29.30
CA VAL A 31 20.62 17.67 -27.92
C VAL A 31 21.69 16.59 -27.91
N SER A 32 22.67 16.76 -27.02
CA SER A 32 23.72 15.76 -26.81
C SER A 32 23.13 14.50 -26.17
N TYR A 33 23.50 13.32 -26.67
CA TYR A 33 23.13 12.04 -26.04
C TYR A 33 23.66 11.94 -24.62
N LEU A 34 24.67 12.73 -24.25
CA LEU A 34 25.20 12.77 -22.88
C LEU A 34 24.12 13.22 -21.88
N VAL A 35 23.16 14.03 -22.31
CA VAL A 35 22.00 14.46 -21.49
C VAL A 35 20.82 13.50 -21.65
N LEU A 36 20.63 12.97 -22.86
CA LEU A 36 19.44 12.19 -23.21
C LEU A 36 19.51 10.74 -22.69
N LEU A 37 20.70 10.16 -22.67
CA LEU A 37 20.93 8.75 -22.31
C LEU A 37 20.72 8.48 -20.81
N PRO A 38 21.21 9.30 -19.86
CA PRO A 38 20.88 9.13 -18.44
C PRO A 38 19.38 9.25 -18.17
N GLY A 39 18.69 10.17 -18.85
CA GLY A 39 17.24 10.33 -18.75
C GLY A 39 16.48 9.09 -19.21
N ALA A 40 16.83 8.55 -20.38
CA ALA A 40 16.21 7.33 -20.92
C ALA A 40 16.49 6.10 -20.04
N ILE A 41 17.71 5.96 -19.51
CA ILE A 41 18.06 4.86 -18.60
C ILE A 41 17.26 4.97 -17.30
N THR A 42 17.12 6.17 -16.74
CA THR A 42 16.35 6.41 -15.52
C THR A 42 14.88 6.08 -15.72
N ALA A 43 14.29 6.50 -16.85
CA ALA A 43 12.92 6.16 -17.22
C ALA A 43 12.74 4.64 -17.39
N PHE A 44 13.70 3.95 -18.02
CA PHE A 44 13.68 2.50 -18.15
C PHE A 44 13.71 1.79 -16.78
N PHE A 45 14.58 2.21 -15.87
CA PHE A 45 14.61 1.64 -14.52
C PHE A 45 13.32 1.90 -13.74
N LEU A 46 12.75 3.10 -13.82
CA LEU A 46 11.47 3.41 -13.16
C LEU A 46 10.33 2.51 -13.66
N VAL A 47 10.26 2.28 -14.97
CA VAL A 47 9.27 1.35 -15.55
C VAL A 47 9.54 -0.09 -15.11
N PHE A 48 10.80 -0.53 -15.15
CA PHE A 48 11.18 -1.88 -14.75
C PHE A 48 10.87 -2.17 -13.28
N PHE A 49 11.23 -1.25 -12.37
CA PHE A 49 10.90 -1.35 -10.95
C PHE A 49 9.38 -1.25 -10.71
N GLY A 50 8.67 -0.40 -11.45
CA GLY A 50 7.21 -0.32 -11.40
C GLY A 50 6.54 -1.65 -11.76
N ILE A 51 7.00 -2.33 -12.81
CA ILE A 51 6.50 -3.65 -13.21
C ILE A 51 6.79 -4.71 -12.13
N ILE A 52 7.98 -4.70 -11.53
CA ILE A 52 8.33 -5.62 -10.43
C ILE A 52 7.41 -5.38 -9.22
N MET A 53 7.22 -4.11 -8.83
CA MET A 53 6.34 -3.74 -7.70
C MET A 53 4.88 -4.16 -7.94
N ILE A 54 4.37 -3.97 -9.16
CA ILE A 54 3.02 -4.42 -9.54
C ILE A 54 2.94 -5.96 -9.53
N LYS A 55 3.97 -6.65 -10.04
CA LYS A 55 4.03 -8.12 -10.04
C LYS A 55 4.04 -8.68 -8.62
N ASP A 56 4.84 -8.12 -7.72
CA ASP A 56 4.90 -8.55 -6.31
C ASP A 56 3.57 -8.27 -5.60
N ALA A 57 2.98 -7.08 -5.80
CA ALA A 57 1.68 -6.73 -5.25
C ALA A 57 0.53 -7.62 -5.77
N LEU A 58 0.62 -8.09 -7.02
CA LEU A 58 -0.34 -9.03 -7.61
C LEU A 58 -0.09 -10.47 -7.16
N TRP A 59 1.16 -10.88 -6.97
CA TRP A 59 1.49 -12.22 -6.48
C TRP A 59 1.06 -12.44 -5.03
N ASP A 60 1.14 -11.40 -4.18
CA ASP A 60 0.60 -11.45 -2.83
C ASP A 60 -0.93 -11.58 -2.80
N ARG A 61 -1.62 -11.14 -3.85
CA ARG A 61 -3.08 -11.31 -3.99
C ARG A 61 -3.48 -12.67 -4.57
N VAL A 62 -2.67 -13.26 -5.45
CA VAL A 62 -2.99 -14.56 -6.09
C VAL A 62 -2.66 -15.76 -5.19
N LYS A 63 -1.73 -15.64 -4.24
CA LYS A 63 -1.45 -16.71 -3.26
C LYS A 63 -2.58 -16.98 -2.26
N ILE A 64 -3.63 -16.14 -2.21
CA ILE A 64 -4.81 -16.35 -1.36
C ILE A 64 -5.84 -17.30 -2.02
N ALA A 65 -5.69 -17.70 -3.29
CA ALA A 65 -6.75 -18.42 -4.02
C ALA A 65 -6.34 -19.72 -4.74
N ALA A 66 -5.16 -20.29 -4.51
CA ALA A 66 -4.79 -21.56 -5.13
C ALA A 66 -4.15 -22.54 -4.12
N PRO A 67 -4.85 -23.62 -3.71
CA PRO A 67 -4.23 -24.69 -2.95
C PRO A 67 -3.35 -25.51 -3.91
N ARG A 68 -2.04 -25.24 -3.91
CA ARG A 68 -1.09 -26.19 -4.51
C ARG A 68 -0.87 -27.32 -3.52
N ILE A 69 -1.60 -28.41 -3.76
CA ILE A 69 -1.26 -29.76 -3.29
C ILE A 69 0.08 -30.12 -3.94
N HIS A 70 1.20 -29.85 -3.26
CA HIS A 70 2.45 -30.53 -3.56
C HIS A 70 2.57 -31.75 -2.65
N LYS A 71 2.71 -32.89 -3.34
CA LYS A 71 2.96 -34.21 -2.80
C LYS A 71 4.00 -34.17 -1.70
N HIS A 72 3.53 -34.53 -0.51
CA HIS A 72 4.12 -35.49 0.42
C HIS A 72 5.35 -36.24 -0.14
N ASP A 73 6.52 -35.61 -0.08
CA ASP A 73 7.76 -36.34 0.05
C ASP A 73 8.19 -36.21 1.51
N SER A 74 8.23 -37.37 2.14
CA SER A 74 8.64 -37.62 3.50
C SER A 74 10.00 -36.98 3.78
N LEU A 75 10.01 -35.79 4.38
CA LEU A 75 11.08 -35.38 5.28
C LEU A 75 10.97 -36.24 6.53
N LYS A 76 11.46 -37.48 6.37
CA LYS A 76 11.81 -38.41 7.43
C LYS A 76 12.56 -37.62 8.50
N MET A 77 11.99 -37.62 9.71
CA MET A 77 12.66 -37.68 11.00
C MET A 77 14.20 -37.65 10.92
N HIS A 78 14.74 -36.46 10.68
CA HIS A 78 16.15 -36.13 10.89
C HIS A 78 16.27 -34.80 11.66
N LEU A 79 15.27 -34.47 12.49
CA LEU A 79 15.49 -33.64 13.68
C LEU A 79 16.19 -34.52 14.72
N LEU A 80 17.47 -34.68 14.41
CA LEU A 80 18.50 -35.45 15.08
C LEU A 80 18.60 -35.06 16.55
N SER A 81 18.85 -36.07 17.37
CA SER A 81 19.78 -36.04 18.50
C SER A 81 20.81 -34.91 18.39
N PHE A 82 20.54 -33.77 19.00
CA PHE A 82 21.50 -32.68 19.10
C PHE A 82 22.57 -33.06 20.13
N ARG A 83 23.69 -33.56 19.61
CA ARG A 83 24.91 -33.79 20.38
C ARG A 83 25.49 -32.43 20.77
N PHE A 84 25.23 -32.03 22.01
CA PHE A 84 25.93 -30.92 22.65
C PHE A 84 27.46 -31.16 22.57
N PRO A 85 28.26 -30.23 22.03
CA PRO A 85 29.69 -30.25 22.27
C PRO A 85 29.90 -30.04 23.78
N ALA A 86 30.57 -30.97 24.46
CA ALA A 86 30.83 -30.96 25.89
C ALA A 86 31.80 -29.86 26.37
N LEU A 87 31.87 -28.72 25.67
CA LEU A 87 32.75 -27.59 25.96
C LEU A 87 31.96 -26.43 26.55
N TRP A 88 31.25 -26.70 27.65
CA TRP A 88 30.67 -25.69 28.51
C TRP A 88 31.77 -25.05 29.36
N ARG A 89 32.53 -24.11 28.77
CA ARG A 89 33.37 -23.20 29.57
C ARG A 89 32.45 -22.26 30.32
N LYS A 90 32.43 -22.37 31.65
CA LYS A 90 31.81 -21.41 32.57
C LYS A 90 32.40 -20.02 32.31
N SER A 91 31.81 -19.24 31.42
CA SER A 91 32.11 -17.82 31.31
C SER A 91 31.48 -17.14 32.52
N LYS A 92 32.34 -16.59 33.37
CA LYS A 92 31.93 -15.74 34.49
C LYS A 92 31.38 -14.44 33.90
N ILE A 93 30.08 -14.44 33.57
CA ILE A 93 29.38 -13.21 33.19
C ILE A 93 29.27 -12.40 34.50
N GLN A 94 30.01 -11.30 34.56
CA GLN A 94 29.86 -10.31 35.63
C GLN A 94 28.47 -9.71 35.50
N SER A 95 27.62 -9.96 36.50
CA SER A 95 26.34 -9.28 36.68
C SER A 95 26.60 -7.79 36.86
N LYS A 96 26.51 -7.02 35.78
CA LYS A 96 26.31 -5.58 35.88
C LYS A 96 24.84 -5.35 36.23
N ASP A 97 24.67 -4.69 37.36
CA ASP A 97 23.44 -4.42 38.08
C ASP A 97 22.67 -3.28 37.40
N ASP A 98 22.14 -3.53 36.19
CA ASP A 98 21.27 -2.59 35.46
C ASP A 98 19.88 -3.20 35.31
N GLY A 99 19.08 -3.19 36.39
CA GLY A 99 17.60 -3.19 36.37
C GLY A 99 16.82 -4.26 35.57
N GLN A 100 17.48 -5.24 34.96
CA GLN A 100 16.86 -6.28 34.17
C GLN A 100 16.27 -7.33 35.11
N ASP A 101 14.95 -7.50 35.06
CA ASP A 101 14.24 -8.56 35.78
C ASP A 101 14.04 -9.78 34.84
N PRO A 102 14.99 -10.73 34.76
CA PRO A 102 14.83 -11.92 33.92
C PRO A 102 13.63 -12.79 34.35
N VAL A 103 13.17 -12.66 35.61
CA VAL A 103 12.06 -13.42 36.17
C VAL A 103 10.74 -13.06 35.47
N LYS A 104 10.59 -11.81 35.03
CA LYS A 104 9.45 -11.35 34.21
C LYS A 104 9.29 -12.19 32.94
N TYR A 105 10.38 -12.57 32.28
CA TYR A 105 10.34 -13.34 31.04
C TYR A 105 10.03 -14.81 31.29
N LEU A 106 10.58 -15.40 32.36
CA LEU A 106 10.23 -16.76 32.78
C LEU A 106 8.73 -16.89 33.10
N ARG A 107 8.15 -15.88 33.75
CA ARG A 107 6.70 -15.83 34.01
C ARG A 107 5.89 -15.74 32.72
N LYS A 108 6.27 -14.87 31.78
CA LYS A 108 5.59 -14.75 30.49
C LYS A 108 5.65 -16.05 29.67
N LEU A 109 6.78 -16.77 29.73
CA LEU A 109 6.91 -18.08 29.08
C LEU A 109 6.01 -19.14 29.73
N ASP A 110 5.90 -19.17 31.07
CA ASP A 110 4.94 -20.03 31.78
C ASP A 110 3.49 -19.69 31.41
N GLU A 111 3.14 -18.41 31.36
CA GLU A 111 1.81 -17.95 30.96
C GLU A 111 1.48 -18.37 29.53
N LEU A 112 2.42 -18.20 28.60
CA LEU A 112 2.24 -18.60 27.21
C LEU A 112 2.07 -20.12 27.07
N GLU A 113 2.91 -20.92 27.74
CA GLU A 113 2.84 -22.38 27.71
C GLU A 113 1.46 -22.88 28.19
N LEU A 114 0.89 -22.26 29.22
CA LEU A 114 -0.47 -22.55 29.68
C LEU A 114 -1.54 -22.16 28.64
N GLN A 115 -1.37 -20.99 28.01
CA GLN A 115 -2.31 -20.45 27.03
C GLN A 115 -2.27 -21.17 25.67
N MET A 116 -1.18 -21.85 25.33
CA MET A 116 -1.02 -22.57 24.06
C MET A 116 -2.07 -23.65 23.82
N SER A 117 -2.70 -24.19 24.87
CA SER A 117 -3.83 -25.11 24.73
C SER A 117 -5.06 -24.43 24.10
N VAL A 118 -5.24 -23.12 24.32
CA VAL A 118 -6.41 -22.33 23.92
C VAL A 118 -6.11 -21.42 22.72
N LEU A 119 -4.89 -20.91 22.61
CA LEU A 119 -4.47 -20.04 21.50
C LEU A 119 -4.33 -20.84 20.19
N ASP A 120 -4.54 -20.16 19.06
CA ASP A 120 -4.17 -20.69 17.74
C ASP A 120 -2.64 -20.67 17.58
N GLU A 121 -2.10 -21.44 16.64
CA GLU A 121 -0.64 -21.53 16.43
C GLU A 121 -0.04 -20.16 16.10
N LYS A 122 -0.76 -19.33 15.34
CA LYS A 122 -0.31 -18.01 14.91
C LYS A 122 -0.19 -17.02 16.07
N GLN A 123 -1.19 -16.93 16.95
CA GLN A 123 -1.14 -16.05 18.12
C GLN A 123 -0.08 -16.54 19.10
N SER A 124 0.03 -17.86 19.29
CA SER A 124 1.08 -18.45 20.14
C SER A 124 2.47 -18.09 19.64
N TYR A 125 2.68 -18.16 18.32
CA TYR A 125 3.92 -17.73 17.68
C TYR A 125 4.17 -16.23 17.87
N ASP A 126 3.20 -15.37 17.53
CA ASP A 126 3.37 -13.92 17.60
C ASP A 126 3.67 -13.44 19.05
N GLU A 127 3.05 -14.06 20.06
CA GLU A 127 3.35 -13.80 21.48
C GLU A 127 4.74 -14.30 21.89
N LEU A 128 5.13 -15.51 21.49
CA LEU A 128 6.48 -16.03 21.76
C LEU A 128 7.56 -15.11 21.17
N MET A 129 7.36 -14.67 19.93
CA MET A 129 8.23 -13.74 19.23
C MET A 129 8.34 -12.40 19.95
N HIS A 130 7.23 -11.90 20.48
CA HIS A 130 7.22 -10.67 21.26
C HIS A 130 8.02 -10.81 22.56
N ILE A 131 7.86 -11.92 23.30
CA ILE A 131 8.63 -12.22 24.51
C ILE A 131 10.14 -12.23 24.19
N ILE A 132 10.51 -12.92 23.11
CA ILE A 132 11.92 -13.13 22.74
C ILE A 132 12.58 -11.85 22.27
N ARG A 133 11.90 -11.07 21.41
CA ARG A 133 12.42 -9.77 20.97
C ARG A 133 12.63 -8.82 22.12
N ASN A 134 11.66 -8.70 23.02
CA ASN A 134 11.80 -7.83 24.19
C ASN A 134 12.94 -8.27 25.11
N PHE A 135 13.10 -9.58 25.34
CA PHE A 135 14.20 -10.10 26.15
C PHE A 135 15.56 -9.70 25.56
N PHE A 136 15.77 -9.92 24.27
CA PHE A 136 17.06 -9.59 23.65
C PHE A 136 17.26 -8.09 23.46
N SER A 137 16.20 -7.31 23.21
CA SER A 137 16.26 -5.85 23.21
C SER A 137 16.72 -5.32 24.56
N GLU A 138 16.13 -5.80 25.66
CA GLU A 138 16.53 -5.40 27.00
C GLU A 138 17.96 -5.89 27.31
N LEU A 139 18.28 -7.16 27.03
CA LEU A 139 19.59 -7.78 27.28
C LEU A 139 20.72 -7.01 26.58
N LEU A 140 20.52 -6.66 25.31
CA LEU A 140 21.54 -6.01 24.47
C LEU A 140 21.44 -4.47 24.51
N GLY A 141 20.47 -3.90 25.21
CA GLY A 141 20.25 -2.45 25.24
C GLY A 141 19.87 -1.88 23.87
N LEU A 142 19.16 -2.65 23.04
CA LEU A 142 18.76 -2.22 21.70
C LEU A 142 17.44 -1.44 21.77
N GLU A 143 17.49 -0.16 21.42
CA GLU A 143 16.31 0.71 21.33
C GLU A 143 15.56 0.60 19.99
N TYR A 144 15.99 -0.30 19.10
CA TYR A 144 15.42 -0.49 17.77
C TYR A 144 14.97 -1.93 17.51
N ALA A 145 14.08 -2.12 16.55
CA ALA A 145 13.66 -3.44 16.09
C ALA A 145 14.79 -4.07 15.25
N PHE A 146 15.37 -5.17 15.74
CA PHE A 146 16.47 -5.86 15.09
C PHE A 146 16.00 -7.08 14.27
N THR A 147 16.76 -7.41 13.23
CA THR A 147 16.63 -8.65 12.47
C THR A 147 17.39 -9.80 13.15
N PHE A 148 17.09 -11.06 12.82
CA PHE A 148 17.82 -12.20 13.39
C PHE A 148 19.29 -12.23 13.02
N ASP A 149 19.65 -11.74 11.83
CA ASP A 149 21.04 -11.61 11.40
C ASP A 149 21.79 -10.56 12.22
N GLU A 150 21.11 -9.48 12.63
CA GLU A 150 21.66 -8.47 13.55
C GLU A 150 21.77 -9.02 14.96
N LEU A 151 20.74 -9.75 15.44
CA LEU A 151 20.80 -10.44 16.73
C LEU A 151 22.01 -11.38 16.79
N ASP A 152 22.25 -12.17 15.74
CA ASP A 152 23.38 -13.09 15.69
C ASP A 152 24.73 -12.36 15.78
N LYS A 153 24.88 -11.23 15.05
CA LYS A 153 26.09 -10.41 15.10
C LYS A 153 26.33 -9.83 16.50
N GLU A 154 25.29 -9.28 17.12
CA GLU A 154 25.38 -8.70 18.47
C GLU A 154 25.67 -9.76 19.53
N LEU A 155 25.02 -10.92 19.45
CA LEU A 155 25.28 -12.05 20.35
C LEU A 155 26.71 -12.60 20.19
N ARG A 156 27.28 -12.63 18.97
CA ARG A 156 28.69 -13.01 18.77
C ARG A 156 29.66 -12.05 19.44
N GLY A 157 29.31 -10.77 19.52
CA GLY A 157 30.11 -9.73 20.19
C GLY A 157 30.06 -9.81 21.71
N SER A 158 28.85 -9.89 22.28
CA SER A 158 28.64 -9.69 23.72
C SER A 158 28.36 -10.97 24.50
N HIS A 159 27.71 -11.96 23.89
CA HIS A 159 27.25 -13.19 24.55
C HIS A 159 27.52 -14.42 23.68
N ARG A 160 28.79 -14.69 23.36
CA ARG A 160 29.20 -15.76 22.42
C ARG A 160 28.64 -17.15 22.75
N SER A 161 28.33 -17.42 24.02
CA SER A 161 27.73 -18.68 24.46
C SER A 161 26.27 -18.85 24.09
N THR A 162 25.56 -17.80 23.66
CA THR A 162 24.14 -17.85 23.26
C THR A 162 23.95 -17.75 21.74
N VAL A 163 25.03 -17.76 20.96
CA VAL A 163 25.01 -17.71 19.47
C VAL A 163 24.35 -18.96 18.88
N PHE A 164 24.37 -20.10 19.57
CA PHE A 164 23.65 -21.28 19.09
C PHE A 164 22.12 -21.08 19.09
N PHE A 165 21.62 -20.12 19.87
CA PHE A 165 20.21 -19.81 19.94
C PHE A 165 19.72 -19.05 18.69
N SER A 166 20.52 -18.12 18.15
CA SER A 166 20.16 -17.38 16.93
C SER A 166 20.04 -18.30 15.72
N ASP A 167 20.92 -19.29 15.58
CA ASP A 167 20.88 -20.27 14.49
C ASP A 167 19.54 -21.03 14.50
N ASN A 168 19.15 -21.62 15.65
CA ASN A 168 17.89 -22.36 15.79
C ASN A 168 16.64 -21.49 15.61
N PHE A 169 16.71 -20.23 16.04
CA PHE A 169 15.59 -19.31 15.97
C PHE A 169 15.37 -18.78 14.54
N SER A 170 16.47 -18.57 13.80
CA SER A 170 16.41 -18.13 12.42
C SER A 170 15.70 -19.17 11.52
N GLU A 171 16.07 -20.45 11.63
CA GLU A 171 15.46 -21.53 10.84
C GLU A 171 13.95 -21.63 11.08
N LEU A 172 13.50 -21.52 12.33
CA LEU A 172 12.08 -21.63 12.68
C LEU A 172 11.27 -20.38 12.31
N CYS A 173 11.86 -19.19 12.37
CA CYS A 173 11.19 -17.94 11.99
C CYS A 173 10.96 -17.80 10.47
N TYR A 174 11.82 -18.39 9.63
CA TYR A 174 11.63 -18.43 8.18
C TYR A 174 10.53 -19.43 7.73
N HIS A 175 10.02 -20.27 8.65
CA HIS A 175 8.94 -21.24 8.41
C HIS A 175 7.64 -20.88 9.16
N LYS A 176 7.30 -19.59 9.24
CA LYS A 176 6.12 -19.06 9.98
C LYS A 176 4.78 -19.76 9.66
N GLU A 177 4.61 -20.31 8.46
CA GLU A 177 3.33 -20.91 8.01
C GLU A 177 3.14 -22.38 8.41
N THR A 178 4.14 -23.05 8.98
CA THR A 178 4.10 -24.50 9.27
C THR A 178 4.36 -24.87 10.72
N LEU A 179 4.51 -23.90 11.63
CA LEU A 179 4.86 -24.18 13.02
C LEU A 179 3.70 -24.81 13.80
N THR A 180 3.94 -26.00 14.31
CA THR A 180 3.05 -26.74 15.20
C THR A 180 3.20 -26.27 16.64
N LYS A 181 2.18 -26.52 17.48
CA LYS A 181 2.26 -26.25 18.93
C LYS A 181 3.43 -26.97 19.62
N MET A 182 3.82 -28.14 19.11
CA MET A 182 4.96 -28.89 19.63
C MET A 182 6.30 -28.16 19.37
N GLU A 183 6.47 -27.60 18.18
CA GLU A 183 7.66 -26.81 17.83
C GLU A 183 7.71 -25.49 18.62
N LEU A 184 6.56 -24.84 18.81
CA LEU A 184 6.46 -23.65 19.68
C LEU A 184 6.82 -23.95 21.13
N ASN A 185 6.39 -25.10 21.68
CA ASN A 185 6.79 -25.54 23.03
C ASN A 185 8.29 -25.81 23.11
N THR A 186 8.87 -26.38 22.05
CA THR A 186 10.32 -26.60 21.97
C THR A 186 11.07 -25.28 22.02
N LEU A 187 10.60 -24.26 21.29
CA LEU A 187 11.16 -22.91 21.34
C LEU A 187 11.04 -22.25 22.72
N ILE A 188 9.93 -22.44 23.43
CA ILE A 188 9.77 -21.97 24.81
C ILE A 188 10.85 -22.60 25.70
N LEU A 189 11.07 -23.91 25.59
CA LEU A 189 12.11 -24.61 26.36
C LEU A 189 13.52 -24.13 26.01
N GLU A 190 13.82 -23.93 24.73
CA GLU A 190 15.12 -23.38 24.31
C GLU A 190 15.33 -21.96 24.86
N MET A 191 14.28 -21.12 24.84
CA MET A 191 14.36 -19.78 25.41
C MET A 191 14.60 -19.82 26.92
N ARG A 192 13.96 -20.73 27.65
CA ARG A 192 14.22 -20.93 29.09
C ARG A 192 15.68 -21.30 29.34
N LYS A 193 16.27 -22.18 28.54
CA LYS A 193 17.68 -22.56 28.66
C LYS A 193 18.61 -21.37 28.47
N VAL A 194 18.29 -20.46 27.54
CA VAL A 194 19.04 -19.21 27.36
C VAL A 194 18.97 -18.33 28.61
N ILE A 195 17.76 -18.12 29.15
CA ILE A 195 17.58 -17.32 30.37
C ILE A 195 18.30 -17.97 31.56
N ASP A 196 18.21 -19.28 31.71
CA ASP A 196 18.88 -20.04 32.78
C ASP A 196 20.41 -19.94 32.67
N HIS A 197 20.94 -20.02 31.45
CA HIS A 197 22.37 -19.88 31.21
C HIS A 197 22.89 -18.46 31.50
N LEU A 198 22.13 -17.43 31.14
CA LEU A 198 22.51 -16.04 31.36
C LEU A 198 22.27 -15.59 32.81
N TYR A 199 21.23 -16.10 33.47
CA TYR A 199 20.79 -15.70 34.82
C TYR A 199 20.47 -16.91 35.72
N PRO A 200 21.46 -17.76 36.04
CA PRO A 200 21.21 -19.03 36.75
C PRO A 200 20.67 -18.82 38.18
N LEU A 201 21.10 -17.75 38.87
CA LEU A 201 20.64 -17.44 40.23
C LEU A 201 19.17 -16.99 40.25
N ALA A 202 18.78 -16.11 39.33
CA ALA A 202 17.41 -15.61 39.23
C ALA A 202 16.43 -16.73 38.81
N THR A 203 16.87 -17.62 37.90
CA THR A 203 16.08 -18.78 37.49
C THR A 203 15.90 -19.79 38.62
N ALA A 204 16.95 -20.07 39.40
CA ALA A 204 16.86 -20.95 40.57
C ALA A 204 15.89 -20.40 41.63
N GLU A 205 15.92 -19.10 41.91
CA GLU A 205 14.97 -18.45 42.82
C GLU A 205 13.53 -18.51 42.30
N TYR A 206 13.34 -18.27 41.01
CA TYR A 206 12.03 -18.37 40.37
C TYR A 206 11.45 -19.78 40.47
N GLU A 207 12.24 -20.81 40.14
CA GLU A 207 11.83 -22.21 40.21
C GLU A 207 11.52 -22.66 41.65
N ALA A 208 12.30 -22.19 42.63
CA ALA A 208 12.03 -22.44 44.05
C ALA A 208 10.69 -21.83 44.48
N LYS A 209 10.43 -20.57 44.10
CA LYS A 209 9.15 -19.88 44.35
C LYS A 209 8.00 -20.59 43.64
N LYS A 210 8.14 -20.92 42.35
CA LYS A 210 7.13 -21.64 41.54
C LYS A 210 6.74 -22.97 42.17
N LYS A 211 7.72 -23.78 42.61
CA LYS A 211 7.46 -25.04 43.34
C LYS A 211 6.73 -24.82 44.65
N GLN A 212 7.04 -23.74 45.38
CA GLN A 212 6.35 -23.37 46.60
C GLN A 212 4.88 -22.97 46.35
N TYR A 213 4.60 -22.29 45.22
CA TYR A 213 3.25 -21.90 44.81
C TYR A 213 2.42 -23.06 44.24
N LEU A 214 3.04 -23.96 43.46
CA LEU A 214 2.40 -25.18 42.96
C LEU A 214 1.92 -26.08 44.12
N LYS A 215 2.72 -26.17 45.19
CA LYS A 215 2.32 -26.87 46.43
C LYS A 215 1.15 -26.22 47.17
N LYS A 216 0.84 -24.95 46.90
CA LYS A 216 -0.24 -24.18 47.54
C LYS A 216 -1.49 -23.99 46.66
N GLY A 217 -1.57 -24.64 45.49
CA GLY A 217 -2.78 -24.64 44.66
C GLY A 217 -3.10 -23.31 43.95
N TRP A 218 -2.14 -22.38 43.82
CA TRP A 218 -2.36 -21.03 43.28
C TRP A 218 -2.63 -20.99 41.76
N PHE A 219 -2.32 -22.07 41.03
CA PHE A 219 -2.47 -22.10 39.57
C PHE A 219 -3.94 -22.16 39.10
N SER A 220 -4.88 -22.62 39.94
CA SER A 220 -6.31 -22.53 39.62
C SER A 220 -6.78 -21.07 39.59
N SER A 221 -6.38 -20.26 40.57
CA SER A 221 -6.80 -18.86 40.63
C SER A 221 -6.17 -18.00 39.53
N LEU A 222 -4.97 -18.35 39.06
CA LEU A 222 -4.35 -17.67 37.91
C LEU A 222 -5.10 -17.99 36.61
N HIS A 223 -5.50 -19.26 36.43
CA HIS A 223 -6.30 -19.68 35.28
C HIS A 223 -7.69 -18.99 35.28
N ASP A 224 -8.34 -18.90 36.43
CA ASP A 224 -9.65 -18.24 36.58
C ASP A 224 -9.53 -16.71 36.36
N HIS A 225 -8.52 -16.07 36.92
CA HIS A 225 -8.30 -14.63 36.77
C HIS A 225 -7.90 -14.25 35.33
N LEU A 226 -7.14 -15.11 34.64
CA LEU A 226 -6.81 -14.94 33.21
C LEU A 226 -8.05 -15.15 32.33
N TYR A 227 -8.93 -16.10 32.68
CA TYR A 227 -10.19 -16.33 31.96
C TYR A 227 -11.15 -15.13 32.09
N GLU A 228 -11.31 -14.57 33.29
CA GLU A 228 -12.17 -13.40 33.52
C GLU A 228 -11.61 -12.11 32.90
N SER A 229 -10.30 -11.85 33.02
CA SER A 229 -9.65 -10.69 32.39
C SER A 229 -9.74 -10.73 30.86
N ARG A 230 -9.69 -11.94 30.27
CA ARG A 230 -9.84 -12.15 28.82
C ARG A 230 -11.28 -11.97 28.36
N LYS A 231 -12.28 -12.47 29.10
CA LYS A 231 -13.69 -12.25 28.77
C LYS A 231 -14.03 -10.76 28.73
N ALA A 232 -13.48 -9.98 29.68
CA ALA A 232 -13.62 -8.52 29.67
C ALA A 232 -12.92 -7.86 28.46
N ARG A 233 -11.68 -8.26 28.11
CA ARG A 233 -10.98 -7.71 26.92
C ARG A 233 -11.66 -8.09 25.61
N ASP A 234 -12.16 -9.31 25.48
CA ASP A 234 -12.83 -9.78 24.27
C ASP A 234 -14.20 -9.08 24.10
N VAL A 235 -14.91 -8.79 25.19
CA VAL A 235 -16.13 -7.95 25.16
C VAL A 235 -15.80 -6.54 24.71
N ILE A 236 -14.78 -5.88 25.30
CA ILE A 236 -14.37 -4.51 24.92
C ILE A 236 -13.90 -4.46 23.45
N LYS A 237 -13.18 -5.50 22.98
CA LYS A 237 -12.71 -5.57 21.59
C LYS A 237 -13.87 -5.78 20.62
N ARG A 238 -14.86 -6.61 20.97
CA ARG A 238 -16.08 -6.79 20.19
C ARG A 238 -16.91 -5.52 20.13
N GLU A 239 -17.09 -4.83 21.25
CA GLU A 239 -17.84 -3.58 21.34
C GLU A 239 -17.20 -2.49 20.47
N LYS A 240 -15.88 -2.27 20.58
CA LYS A 240 -15.14 -1.37 19.67
C LYS A 240 -15.24 -1.76 18.20
N SER A 241 -15.29 -3.06 17.90
CA SER A 241 -15.44 -3.53 16.51
C SER A 241 -16.85 -3.29 15.97
N LEU A 242 -17.88 -3.39 16.82
CA LEU A 242 -19.27 -3.10 16.48
C LEU A 242 -19.49 -1.60 16.32
N GLU A 243 -18.92 -0.76 17.19
CA GLU A 243 -18.94 0.69 17.02
C GLU A 243 -18.28 1.13 15.71
N ARG A 244 -17.12 0.53 15.35
CA ARG A 244 -16.50 0.78 14.04
C ARG A 244 -17.41 0.36 12.88
N ARG A 245 -18.07 -0.80 12.97
CA ARG A 245 -19.02 -1.23 11.95
C ARG A 245 -20.23 -0.29 11.84
N ALA A 246 -20.77 0.16 12.96
CA ALA A 246 -21.88 1.13 12.97
C ALA A 246 -21.48 2.46 12.32
N ARG A 247 -20.28 2.98 12.64
CA ARG A 247 -19.75 4.19 11.97
C ARG A 247 -19.58 4.00 10.47
N LEU A 248 -19.04 2.86 10.04
CA LEU A 248 -18.89 2.55 8.61
C LEU A 248 -20.24 2.43 7.89
N LEU A 249 -21.29 1.95 8.56
CA LEU A 249 -22.63 1.90 7.97
C LEU A 249 -23.23 3.30 7.78
N VAL A 250 -23.06 4.19 8.77
CA VAL A 250 -23.47 5.59 8.66
C VAL A 250 -22.71 6.29 7.53
N GLU A 251 -21.40 6.10 7.46
CA GLU A 251 -20.55 6.64 6.39
C GLU A 251 -20.95 6.10 5.01
N GLN A 252 -21.29 4.81 4.90
CA GLN A 252 -21.81 4.23 3.65
C GLN A 252 -23.15 4.83 3.24
N GLU A 253 -24.03 5.14 4.18
CA GLU A 253 -25.33 5.74 3.89
C GLU A 253 -25.18 7.20 3.44
N GLU A 254 -24.26 7.95 4.04
CA GLU A 254 -23.89 9.30 3.58
C GLU A 254 -23.27 9.28 2.17
N VAL A 255 -22.36 8.34 1.90
CA VAL A 255 -21.78 8.16 0.57
C VAL A 255 -22.85 7.81 -0.46
N ARG A 256 -23.81 6.94 -0.12
CA ARG A 256 -24.94 6.62 -1.01
C ARG A 256 -25.82 7.83 -1.30
N LYS A 257 -26.08 8.69 -0.32
CA LYS A 257 -26.82 9.94 -0.53
C LYS A 257 -26.07 10.87 -1.48
N ARG A 258 -24.76 11.04 -1.29
CA ARG A 258 -23.92 11.85 -2.19
C ARG A 258 -23.88 11.30 -3.62
N ILE A 259 -23.79 9.98 -3.78
CA ILE A 259 -23.86 9.36 -5.11
C ILE A 259 -25.21 9.66 -5.78
N ALA A 260 -26.32 9.54 -5.05
CA ALA A 260 -27.65 9.85 -5.59
C ALA A 260 -27.82 11.34 -5.96
N GLU A 261 -27.23 12.25 -5.19
CA GLU A 261 -27.18 13.69 -5.51
C GLU A 261 -26.38 13.94 -6.80
N ILE A 262 -25.19 13.35 -6.92
CA ILE A 262 -24.35 13.48 -8.13
C ILE A 262 -25.06 12.90 -9.35
N GLU A 263 -25.69 11.72 -9.24
CA GLU A 263 -26.45 11.12 -10.35
C GLU A 263 -27.65 11.98 -10.78
N ALA A 264 -28.26 12.72 -9.83
CA ALA A 264 -29.34 13.65 -10.15
C ALA A 264 -28.80 14.89 -10.88
N GLU A 265 -27.65 15.43 -10.44
CA GLU A 265 -26.97 16.54 -11.10
C GLU A 265 -26.50 16.16 -12.52
N GLU A 266 -25.93 14.97 -12.70
CA GLU A 266 -25.52 14.47 -14.03
C GLU A 266 -26.71 14.37 -14.98
N LYS A 267 -27.87 13.88 -14.53
CA LYS A 267 -29.08 13.84 -15.36
C LYS A 267 -29.56 15.22 -15.78
N VAL A 268 -29.48 16.21 -14.89
CA VAL A 268 -29.82 17.60 -15.21
C VAL A 268 -28.82 18.15 -16.23
N LEU A 269 -27.52 17.89 -16.05
CA LEU A 269 -26.49 18.31 -16.99
C LEU A 269 -26.69 17.68 -18.39
N ASP A 270 -26.97 16.38 -18.44
CA ASP A 270 -27.22 15.65 -19.69
C ASP A 270 -28.44 16.20 -20.44
N SER A 271 -29.53 16.51 -19.72
CA SER A 271 -30.70 17.16 -20.34
C SER A 271 -30.36 18.54 -20.89
N SER A 272 -29.56 19.33 -20.16
CA SER A 272 -29.13 20.66 -20.61
C SER A 272 -28.18 20.59 -21.83
N LEU A 273 -27.28 19.60 -21.87
CA LEU A 273 -26.42 19.32 -23.02
C LEU A 273 -27.23 18.89 -24.25
N GLN A 274 -28.25 18.05 -24.07
CA GLN A 274 -29.15 17.66 -25.16
C GLN A 274 -29.93 18.86 -25.73
N GLU A 275 -30.43 19.75 -24.86
CA GLU A 275 -31.10 20.98 -25.27
C GLU A 275 -30.15 21.93 -26.02
N GLY A 276 -28.92 22.10 -25.54
CA GLY A 276 -27.86 22.87 -26.21
C GLY A 276 -27.57 22.33 -27.61
N PHE A 277 -27.34 21.01 -27.73
CA PHE A 277 -27.06 20.35 -29.00
C PHE A 277 -28.23 20.47 -30.00
N ALA A 278 -29.47 20.32 -29.54
CA ALA A 278 -30.65 20.51 -30.38
C ALA A 278 -30.75 21.95 -30.92
N THR A 279 -30.46 22.93 -30.07
CA THR A 279 -30.45 24.36 -30.44
C THR A 279 -29.33 24.65 -31.45
N MET A 280 -28.14 24.07 -31.25
CA MET A 280 -27.01 24.18 -32.17
C MET A 280 -27.36 23.62 -33.57
N GLN A 281 -27.97 22.43 -33.63
CA GLN A 281 -28.43 21.84 -34.89
C GLN A 281 -29.50 22.69 -35.58
N GLN A 282 -30.39 23.32 -34.81
CA GLN A 282 -31.40 24.23 -35.35
C GLN A 282 -30.75 25.44 -36.03
N VAL A 283 -29.73 26.04 -35.39
CA VAL A 283 -28.96 27.16 -35.96
C VAL A 283 -28.21 26.74 -37.23
N GLU A 284 -27.58 25.57 -37.24
CA GLU A 284 -26.95 25.04 -38.45
C GLU A 284 -27.93 24.80 -39.59
N ALA A 285 -29.10 24.23 -39.30
CA ALA A 285 -30.14 24.00 -40.30
C ALA A 285 -30.64 25.32 -40.89
N MET A 286 -30.80 26.36 -40.05
CA MET A 286 -31.12 27.71 -40.50
C MET A 286 -29.99 28.29 -41.36
N LEU A 287 -28.72 28.17 -40.96
CA LEU A 287 -27.57 28.59 -41.77
C LEU A 287 -27.59 27.94 -43.15
N ARG A 288 -27.76 26.61 -43.24
CA ARG A 288 -27.81 25.88 -44.52
C ARG A 288 -28.97 26.34 -45.38
N LYS A 289 -30.17 26.45 -44.81
CA LYS A 289 -31.37 26.92 -45.52
C LYS A 289 -31.18 28.34 -46.05
N GLY A 290 -30.59 29.22 -45.24
CA GLY A 290 -30.29 30.59 -45.61
C GLY A 290 -29.24 30.71 -46.71
N MET A 291 -28.25 29.82 -46.71
CA MET A 291 -27.23 29.79 -47.76
C MET A 291 -27.79 29.30 -49.11
N MET A 292 -28.89 28.55 -49.12
CA MET A 292 -29.56 28.07 -50.34
C MET A 292 -30.57 29.06 -50.95
N LEU A 293 -30.89 30.15 -50.25
CA LEU A 293 -31.82 31.15 -50.78
C LEU A 293 -31.29 31.77 -52.10
N LYS A 294 -32.19 32.06 -53.04
CA LYS A 294 -31.85 32.65 -54.35
C LYS A 294 -31.84 34.18 -54.28
N LYS A 295 -31.07 34.84 -55.17
CA LYS A 295 -31.09 36.31 -55.32
C LYS A 295 -32.55 36.77 -55.55
N GLY A 296 -32.97 37.84 -54.87
CA GLY A 296 -34.37 38.31 -54.86
C GLY A 296 -35.23 37.82 -53.68
N GLN A 297 -34.65 37.03 -52.75
CA GLN A 297 -35.32 36.55 -51.52
C GLN A 297 -34.80 37.23 -50.25
N GLU A 298 -34.39 38.50 -50.34
CA GLU A 298 -33.76 39.24 -49.23
C GLU A 298 -34.65 39.32 -47.98
N ALA A 299 -35.96 39.54 -48.15
CA ALA A 299 -36.90 39.59 -47.02
C ALA A 299 -36.94 38.27 -46.23
N LYS A 300 -36.85 37.12 -46.93
CA LYS A 300 -36.79 35.80 -46.28
C LYS A 300 -35.46 35.58 -45.58
N ALA A 301 -34.35 36.07 -46.14
CA ALA A 301 -33.04 36.01 -45.51
C ALA A 301 -32.96 36.84 -44.22
N ILE A 302 -33.61 38.01 -44.18
CA ILE A 302 -33.69 38.86 -42.97
C ILE A 302 -34.48 38.18 -41.85
N LEU A 303 -35.64 37.60 -42.16
CA LEU A 303 -36.44 36.87 -41.17
C LEU A 303 -35.67 35.68 -40.61
N LEU A 304 -35.06 34.90 -41.49
CA LEU A 304 -34.25 33.75 -41.11
C LEU A 304 -33.04 34.15 -40.24
N TYR A 305 -32.42 35.30 -40.53
CA TYR A 305 -31.34 35.84 -39.69
C TYR A 305 -31.82 36.18 -38.28
N LYS A 306 -33.00 36.80 -38.14
CA LYS A 306 -33.56 37.16 -36.83
C LYS A 306 -33.82 35.91 -35.97
N ASP A 307 -34.45 34.90 -36.55
CA ASP A 307 -34.75 33.64 -35.85
C ASP A 307 -33.47 32.89 -35.48
N MET A 308 -32.51 32.86 -36.41
CA MET A 308 -31.19 32.25 -36.21
C MET A 308 -30.39 32.97 -35.12
N TYR A 309 -30.39 34.31 -35.11
CA TYR A 309 -29.68 35.09 -34.10
C TYR A 309 -30.30 34.93 -32.71
N LYS A 310 -31.63 34.85 -32.63
CA LYS A 310 -32.33 34.58 -31.37
C LYS A 310 -31.95 33.23 -30.79
N ALA A 311 -31.93 32.17 -31.61
CA ALA A 311 -31.49 30.84 -31.20
C ALA A 311 -29.99 30.82 -30.84
N PHE A 312 -29.14 31.50 -31.65
CA PHE A 312 -27.70 31.62 -31.38
C PHE A 312 -27.41 32.29 -30.03
N GLN A 313 -28.19 33.30 -29.63
CA GLN A 313 -28.00 33.98 -28.34
C GLN A 313 -28.27 33.08 -27.13
N GLN A 314 -29.09 32.04 -27.30
CA GLN A 314 -29.40 31.06 -26.25
C GLN A 314 -28.29 30.01 -26.06
N LEU A 315 -27.31 29.93 -26.96
CA LEU A 315 -26.23 28.96 -26.88
C LEU A 315 -25.15 29.36 -25.84
N PRO A 316 -24.46 28.37 -25.24
CA PRO A 316 -23.25 28.58 -24.46
C PRO A 316 -22.13 29.25 -25.27
N THR A 317 -21.22 29.96 -24.61
CA THR A 317 -20.12 30.70 -25.25
C THR A 317 -19.25 29.82 -26.15
N SER A 318 -18.94 28.59 -25.73
CA SER A 318 -18.15 27.62 -26.50
C SER A 318 -18.82 27.21 -27.81
N GLU A 319 -20.14 27.04 -27.82
CA GLU A 319 -20.90 26.68 -29.02
C GLU A 319 -21.11 27.89 -29.93
N LYS A 320 -21.21 29.09 -29.36
CA LYS A 320 -21.27 30.35 -30.12
C LYS A 320 -20.03 30.54 -30.99
N GLU A 321 -18.84 30.26 -30.46
CA GLU A 321 -17.58 30.38 -31.21
C GLU A 321 -17.57 29.47 -32.46
N GLN A 322 -18.11 28.25 -32.35
CA GLN A 322 -18.15 27.30 -33.48
C GLN A 322 -19.05 27.79 -34.63
N LEU A 323 -20.15 28.46 -34.31
CA LEU A 323 -21.14 28.93 -35.30
C LEU A 323 -20.89 30.36 -35.79
N GLN A 324 -20.03 31.12 -35.10
CA GLN A 324 -19.77 32.53 -35.38
C GLN A 324 -19.33 32.78 -36.83
N ASP A 325 -18.37 31.99 -37.33
CA ASP A 325 -17.89 32.10 -38.71
C ASP A 325 -18.96 31.77 -39.76
N GLY A 326 -19.86 30.84 -39.45
CA GLY A 326 -21.01 30.51 -40.29
C GLY A 326 -21.97 31.69 -40.41
N ILE A 327 -22.30 32.29 -39.28
CA ILE A 327 -23.20 33.46 -39.21
C ILE A 327 -22.57 34.67 -39.89
N LEU A 328 -21.28 34.93 -39.67
CA LEU A 328 -20.56 36.02 -40.34
C LEU A 328 -20.55 35.84 -41.87
N ARG A 329 -20.32 34.63 -42.36
CA ARG A 329 -20.40 34.31 -43.79
C ARG A 329 -21.81 34.53 -44.35
N PHE A 330 -22.84 34.09 -43.63
CA PHE A 330 -24.23 34.34 -44.00
C PHE A 330 -24.51 35.86 -44.10
N CYS A 331 -24.07 36.63 -43.11
CA CYS A 331 -24.22 38.08 -43.11
C CYS A 331 -23.50 38.75 -44.28
N ARG A 332 -22.26 38.34 -44.57
CA ARG A 332 -21.49 38.85 -45.71
C ARG A 332 -22.20 38.62 -47.04
N LYS A 333 -22.73 37.41 -47.23
CA LYS A 333 -23.44 37.04 -48.47
C LYS A 333 -24.66 37.94 -48.71
N TRP A 334 -25.49 38.14 -47.69
CA TRP A 334 -26.81 38.76 -47.85
C TRP A 334 -26.84 40.26 -47.59
N PHE A 335 -25.97 40.79 -46.72
CA PHE A 335 -26.04 42.18 -46.26
C PHE A 335 -24.86 43.04 -46.71
N TYR A 336 -23.67 42.47 -46.97
CA TYR A 336 -22.50 43.26 -47.35
C TYR A 336 -22.32 43.45 -48.86
N SER A 337 -22.94 42.65 -49.72
CA SER A 337 -22.73 42.76 -51.18
C SER A 337 -23.47 43.91 -51.87
N LYS A 338 -24.30 44.69 -51.16
CA LYS A 338 -25.15 45.74 -51.76
C LYS A 338 -24.90 47.17 -51.25
N GLY A 339 -23.89 47.45 -50.41
CA GLY A 339 -23.62 48.81 -49.93
C GLY A 339 -24.76 49.46 -49.10
N HIS A 340 -25.83 48.72 -48.81
CA HIS A 340 -26.93 49.13 -47.95
C HIS A 340 -26.73 48.58 -46.54
N MET A 341 -25.70 49.08 -45.86
CA MET A 341 -25.58 48.92 -44.41
C MET A 341 -25.60 50.31 -43.78
N ASN A 342 -26.70 51.03 -43.97
CA ASN A 342 -27.00 52.23 -43.20
C ASN A 342 -28.35 52.03 -42.50
N SER A 343 -28.33 52.10 -41.18
CA SER A 343 -29.44 52.11 -40.20
C SER A 343 -29.93 50.81 -39.55
N SER A 344 -30.17 49.69 -40.25
CA SER A 344 -30.97 48.61 -39.63
C SER A 344 -30.21 47.55 -38.80
N ILE A 345 -28.91 47.33 -39.03
CA ILE A 345 -28.13 46.33 -38.26
C ILE A 345 -27.43 46.95 -37.03
N GLN A 346 -27.23 48.27 -37.02
CA GLN A 346 -26.77 49.02 -35.84
C GLN A 346 -27.78 48.95 -34.67
N GLN A 347 -29.06 48.74 -34.95
CA GLN A 347 -30.07 48.53 -33.90
C GLN A 347 -30.08 47.11 -33.33
N CYS A 348 -29.48 46.12 -33.99
CA CYS A 348 -29.46 44.73 -33.51
C CYS A 348 -28.14 44.34 -32.82
N THR A 349 -27.11 45.19 -32.89
CA THR A 349 -25.80 45.00 -32.26
C THR A 349 -25.62 45.93 -31.06
N GLY A 350 -26.70 46.13 -30.29
CA GLY A 350 -26.74 46.95 -29.08
C GLY A 350 -25.46 46.80 -28.25
N GLY A 351 -24.90 47.97 -27.90
CA GLY A 351 -23.55 48.16 -27.39
C GLY A 351 -23.14 47.16 -26.30
N ALA A 352 -21.92 46.66 -26.48
CA ALA A 352 -21.10 46.14 -25.40
C ALA A 352 -20.80 47.24 -24.37
#